data_AF-A0A3S3MZV2-F1
#
_entry.id   AF-A0A3S3MZV2-F1
#
_cell.length_a   1.000
_cell.length_b   1.000
_cell.length_c   1.000
_cell.angle_alpha   90.00
_cell.angle_beta   90.00
_cell.angle_gamma   90.00
#
_symmetry.space_group_name_H-M   'P 1'
#
loop_
_entity.id
_entity.type
_entity.pdbx_description
1 polymer ?
#
loop_
_entity_poly.entity_id
_entity_poly.type
_entity_poly.pdbx_seq_one_letter_code
_entity_poly.pdbx_strand_id
1 'polypeptide(L)'
;MKSIQVRQVPSKTVKRVRAVMGGGMDVNKNKFIEDWNSARENLEHNFRWTRRNLAIVGIFGIAVPILIYKGIVRDFHMQDEDAGRPPRKFIF
;
A
#
# COMPACT_ATOMS: atom_id res chain seq x y z
N MET A 1 38.84 34.79 56.26
CA MET A 1 37.82 33.91 55.64
C MET A 1 36.49 34.67 55.56
N LYS A 2 36.07 35.07 54.35
CA LYS A 2 34.67 35.42 54.03
C LYS A 2 34.40 34.94 52.61
N SER A 3 33.79 33.78 52.50
CA SER A 3 33.25 33.22 51.26
C SER A 3 31.83 33.73 51.09
N ILE A 4 31.57 34.52 50.05
CA ILE A 4 30.22 34.88 49.62
C ILE A 4 30.09 34.56 48.14
N GLN A 5 29.07 33.76 47.85
CA GLN A 5 28.84 32.96 46.65
C GLN A 5 28.46 33.82 45.44
N VAL A 6 29.06 33.51 44.28
CA VAL A 6 28.64 34.04 42.97
C VAL A 6 27.30 33.41 42.60
N ARG A 7 26.26 34.23 42.49
CA ARG A 7 24.91 33.80 42.12
C ARG A 7 24.87 33.48 40.61
N GLN A 8 24.83 32.20 40.24
CA GLN A 8 24.60 31.82 38.84
C GLN A 8 23.16 32.16 38.44
N VAL A 9 23.01 32.98 37.40
CA VAL A 9 21.72 33.32 36.79
C VAL A 9 21.39 32.23 35.76
N PRO A 10 20.21 31.57 35.82
CA PRO A 10 19.88 30.55 34.84
C PRO A 10 19.65 31.20 33.47
N SER A 11 20.41 30.76 32.48
CA SER A 11 20.23 31.09 31.06
C SER A 11 18.81 30.69 30.65
N LYS A 12 17.93 31.68 30.47
CA LYS A 12 16.56 31.46 30.03
C LYS A 12 16.58 31.07 28.54
N THR A 13 16.32 29.79 28.29
CA THR A 13 15.48 29.28 27.21
C THR A 13 15.96 29.58 25.78
N VAL A 14 16.84 28.72 25.25
CA VAL A 14 16.92 28.49 23.81
C VAL A 14 15.56 27.94 23.34
N LYS A 15 14.76 28.77 22.68
CA LYS A 15 13.53 28.33 22.01
C LYS A 15 13.92 27.33 20.93
N ARG A 16 13.71 26.03 21.19
CA ARG A 16 13.70 25.00 20.15
C ARG A 16 12.61 25.39 19.16
N VAL A 17 13.00 25.90 17.99
CA VAL A 17 12.09 26.11 16.86
C VAL A 17 11.54 24.73 16.52
N ARG A 18 10.32 24.45 16.99
CA ARG A 18 9.60 23.24 16.60
C ARG A 18 9.23 23.49 15.15
N ALA A 19 9.79 22.71 14.24
CA ALA A 19 9.32 22.68 12.87
C ALA A 19 7.80 22.48 12.92
N VAL A 20 7.05 23.48 12.45
CA VAL A 20 5.62 23.35 12.24
C VAL A 20 5.49 22.49 11.00
N MET A 21 5.35 21.19 11.21
CA MET A 21 4.92 20.29 10.16
C MET A 21 3.49 20.71 9.82
N GLY A 22 3.32 21.40 8.70
CA GLY A 22 2.02 21.85 8.21
C GLY A 22 1.12 20.66 7.94
N GLY A 23 0.41 20.20 8.97
CA GLY A 23 -0.67 19.22 8.90
C GLY A 23 -2.01 19.93 8.93
N GLY A 24 -2.22 20.86 8.00
CA GLY A 24 -3.50 21.50 7.77
C GLY A 24 -4.43 20.53 7.05
N MET A 25 -5.18 19.74 7.80
CA MET A 25 -6.45 19.20 7.32
C MET A 25 -7.46 19.39 8.45
N ASP A 26 -8.13 20.54 8.42
CA ASP A 26 -9.25 20.90 9.30
C ASP A 26 -10.47 20.00 9.03
N VAL A 27 -10.32 18.71 9.31
CA VAL A 27 -11.37 17.70 9.23
C VAL A 27 -11.51 17.06 10.60
N ASN A 28 -12.76 16.82 11.02
CA ASN A 28 -13.03 16.16 12.31
C ASN A 28 -12.44 14.74 12.29
N LYS A 29 -11.30 14.58 12.97
CA LYS A 29 -10.60 13.30 13.07
C LYS A 29 -11.44 12.29 13.84
N ASN A 30 -11.74 11.16 13.21
CA ASN A 30 -12.39 10.03 13.87
C ASN A 30 -11.36 8.92 14.10
N LYS A 31 -11.06 8.63 15.36
CA LYS A 31 -10.09 7.60 15.76
C LYS A 31 -10.34 6.26 15.08
N PHE A 32 -11.59 5.81 14.94
CA PHE A 32 -11.90 4.52 14.33
C PHE A 32 -11.60 4.51 12.83
N ILE A 33 -11.79 5.65 12.15
CA ILE A 33 -11.51 5.78 10.71
C ILE A 33 -10.01 5.84 10.47
N GLU A 34 -9.29 6.62 11.29
CA GLU A 34 -7.83 6.74 11.19
C GLU A 34 -7.13 5.42 11.53
N ASP A 35 -7.55 4.72 12.59
CA ASP A 35 -7.02 3.40 12.96
C ASP A 35 -7.30 2.36 11.87
N TRP A 36 -8.52 2.37 11.29
CA TRP A 36 -8.87 1.47 10.19
C TRP A 36 -8.07 1.75 8.92
N ASN A 37 -7.92 3.03 8.55
CA ASN A 37 -7.13 3.41 7.39
C ASN A 37 -5.65 3.01 7.57
N SER A 38 -5.08 3.31 8.74
CA SER A 38 -3.72 2.92 9.10
C SER A 38 -3.51 1.40 9.03
N ALA A 39 -4.48 0.59 9.47
CA ALA A 39 -4.38 -0.86 9.37
C ALA A 39 -4.40 -1.38 7.92
N ARG A 40 -5.06 -0.67 6.99
CA ARG A 40 -5.09 -1.03 5.56
C ARG A 40 -3.82 -0.62 4.85
N GLU A 41 -3.30 0.56 5.16
CA GLU A 41 -2.05 1.07 4.61
C GLU A 41 -0.85 0.20 5.01
N ASN A 42 -0.92 -0.45 6.18
CA ASN A 42 0.15 -1.27 6.76
C ASN A 42 -0.18 -2.78 6.74
N LEU A 43 -1.07 -3.22 5.84
CA LEU A 43 -1.56 -4.59 5.79
C LEU A 43 -0.44 -5.60 5.50
N GLU A 44 0.59 -5.18 4.77
CA GLU A 44 1.78 -5.98 4.44
C GLU A 44 2.56 -6.46 5.66
N HIS A 45 2.56 -5.69 6.76
CA HIS A 45 3.22 -6.10 8.00
C HIS A 45 2.48 -7.26 8.69
N ASN A 46 1.17 -7.37 8.45
CA ASN A 46 0.32 -8.42 9.03
C ASN A 46 0.17 -9.62 8.08
N PHE A 47 0.63 -9.50 6.84
CA PHE A 47 0.52 -10.56 5.85
C PHE A 47 1.41 -11.76 6.21
N ARG A 48 0.86 -12.97 6.05
CA ARG A 48 1.57 -14.23 6.35
C ARG A 48 1.38 -15.23 5.21
N TRP A 49 2.44 -15.95 4.87
CA TRP A 49 2.39 -17.05 3.93
C TRP A 49 1.77 -18.29 4.58
N THR A 50 0.45 -18.38 4.49
CA THR A 50 -0.32 -19.56 4.89
C THR A 50 -0.72 -20.37 3.67
N ARG A 51 -1.09 -21.64 3.84
CA ARG A 51 -1.59 -22.48 2.74
C ARG A 51 -2.80 -21.86 2.04
N ARG A 52 -3.69 -21.22 2.81
CA ARG A 52 -4.84 -20.49 2.26
C ARG A 52 -4.40 -19.29 1.42
N ASN A 53 -3.48 -18.47 1.92
CA ASN A 53 -3.01 -17.28 1.20
C ASN A 53 -2.25 -17.66 -0.07
N LEU A 54 -1.44 -18.72 -0.02
CA LEU A 54 -0.78 -19.28 -1.20
C LEU A 54 -1.79 -19.77 -2.24
N ALA A 55 -2.86 -20.46 -1.83
CA ALA A 55 -3.91 -20.89 -2.74
C ALA A 55 -4.63 -19.70 -3.39
N ILE A 56 -4.93 -18.65 -2.62
CA ILE A 56 -5.57 -17.43 -3.14
C ILE A 56 -4.66 -16.74 -4.16
N VAL A 57 -3.37 -16.56 -3.85
CA VAL A 57 -2.40 -15.97 -4.77
C VAL A 57 -2.24 -16.82 -6.02
N GLY A 58 -2.21 -18.16 -5.91
CA GLY A 58 -2.14 -19.04 -7.07
C GLY A 58 -3.38 -18.96 -7.97
N ILE A 59 -4.57 -18.93 -7.38
CA ILE A 59 -5.82 -18.85 -8.16
C ILE A 59 -5.93 -17.48 -8.86
N PHE A 60 -5.83 -16.39 -8.11
CA PHE A 60 -6.07 -15.06 -8.66
C PHE A 60 -4.86 -14.46 -9.38
N GLY A 61 -3.65 -14.80 -8.96
CA GLY A 61 -2.42 -14.31 -9.57
C GLY A 61 -1.98 -15.10 -10.81
N ILE A 62 -2.40 -16.37 -10.94
CA ILE A 62 -1.95 -17.25 -12.03
C ILE A 62 -3.13 -17.86 -12.79
N ALA A 63 -3.98 -18.64 -12.11
CA ALA A 63 -4.99 -19.44 -12.78
C ALA A 63 -6.01 -18.58 -13.54
N VAL A 64 -6.57 -17.56 -12.89
CA VAL A 64 -7.57 -16.66 -13.48
C VAL A 64 -7.04 -15.92 -14.70
N PRO A 65 -5.88 -15.21 -14.66
CA PRO A 65 -5.31 -14.58 -15.86
C PRO A 65 -5.08 -15.53 -17.02
N ILE A 66 -4.57 -16.74 -16.76
CA ILE A 66 -4.33 -17.75 -17.81
C ILE A 66 -5.64 -18.21 -18.43
N LEU A 67 -6.66 -18.50 -17.62
CA LEU A 67 -7.96 -18.94 -18.11
C LEU A 67 -8.64 -17.86 -18.95
N ILE A 68 -8.58 -16.60 -18.51
CA ILE A 68 -9.11 -15.45 -19.27
C ILE A 68 -8.39 -15.35 -20.61
N TYR A 69 -7.05 -15.39 -20.63
CA TYR A 69 -6.28 -15.32 -21.87
C TYR A 69 -6.67 -16.45 -22.84
N LYS A 70 -6.72 -17.70 -22.35
CA LYS A 70 -7.09 -18.85 -23.19
C LYS A 70 -8.53 -18.77 -23.70
N GLY A 71 -9.46 -18.26 -22.89
CA GLY A 71 -10.84 -18.02 -23.30
C GLY A 71 -10.91 -17.00 -24.43
N ILE A 72 -10.25 -15.86 -24.26
CA ILE A 72 -10.20 -14.80 -25.27
C ILE A 72 -9.57 -15.31 -26.58
N VAL A 73 -8.41 -15.98 -26.51
CA VAL A 73 -7.75 -16.54 -27.70
C VAL A 73 -8.66 -17.50 -28.46
N ARG A 74 -9.35 -18.39 -27.72
CA ARG A 74 -10.32 -19.31 -28.31
C ARG A 74 -11.45 -18.56 -29.01
N ASP A 75 -12.02 -17.55 -28.38
CA ASP A 75 -13.11 -16.75 -28.97
C ASP A 75 -12.64 -16.03 -30.24
N PHE A 76 -11.39 -15.57 -30.29
CA PHE A 76 -10.81 -14.98 -31.51
C PHE A 76 -10.59 -16.02 -32.61
N HIS A 77 -10.11 -17.22 -32.27
CA HIS A 77 -9.95 -18.28 -33.26
C HIS A 77 -11.29 -18.75 -33.84
N MET A 78 -12.33 -18.87 -33.01
CA MET A 78 -13.68 -19.19 -33.48
C MET A 78 -14.21 -18.13 -34.47
N GLN A 79 -13.96 -16.85 -34.19
CA GLN A 79 -14.33 -15.76 -35.12
C GLN A 79 -13.51 -15.78 -36.41
N ASP A 80 -12.21 -16.09 -36.35
CA ASP A 80 -11.36 -16.21 -37.54
C ASP A 80 -11.82 -17.39 -38.41
N GLU A 81 -12.17 -18.54 -37.81
CA GLU A 81 -12.73 -19.70 -38.51
C GLU A 81 -14.05 -19.37 -39.21
N ASP A 82 -14.99 -18.74 -38.51
CA ASP A 82 -16.27 -18.30 -39.08
C ASP A 82 -16.09 -17.30 -40.23
N ALA A 83 -15.04 -16.47 -40.17
CA ALA A 83 -14.68 -15.51 -41.20
C ALA A 83 -13.81 -16.10 -42.34
N GLY A 84 -13.49 -17.40 -42.30
CA GLY A 84 -12.63 -18.07 -43.28
C GLY A 84 -11.18 -17.59 -43.28
N ARG A 85 -10.71 -17.01 -42.16
CA ARG A 85 -9.35 -16.49 -41.99
C ARG A 85 -8.49 -17.50 -41.22
N PRO A 86 -7.19 -17.58 -41.50
CA PRO A 86 -6.30 -18.44 -40.73
C PRO A 86 -6.17 -17.91 -39.29
N PRO A 87 -6.13 -18.79 -38.28
CA PRO A 87 -6.04 -18.40 -36.88
C PRO A 87 -4.74 -17.64 -36.60
N ARG A 88 -4.85 -16.52 -35.89
CA ARG A 88 -3.70 -15.68 -35.53
C ARG A 88 -2.91 -16.26 -34.37
N LYS A 89 -1.59 -16.10 -34.40
CA LYS A 89 -0.70 -16.50 -33.30
C LYS A 89 -0.67 -15.42 -32.22
N PHE A 90 -1.15 -15.75 -31.03
CA PHE A 90 -1.04 -14.91 -29.84
C PHE A 90 0.21 -15.29 -29.02
N ILE A 91 0.45 -14.63 -27.87
CA ILE A 91 1.70 -14.68 -27.09
C ILE A 91 2.06 -16.08 -26.51
N PHE A 92 1.19 -17.07 -26.70
CA PHE A 92 1.47 -18.50 -26.56
C PHE A 92 0.66 -19.26 -27.61
#